data_AF-A0AAV6I7T5-F1
#
_entry.id   AF-A0AAV6I7T5-F1
#
_cell.length_a   1.000
_cell.length_b   1.000
_cell.length_c   1.000
_cell.angle_alpha   90.00
_cell.angle_beta   90.00
_cell.angle_gamma   90.00
#
_symmetry.space_group_name_H-M   'P 1'
#
loop_
_entity.id
_entity.type
_entity.pdbx_description
1 polymer ?
#
loop_
_entity_poly.entity_id
_entity_poly.type
_entity_poly.pdbx_seq_one_letter_code
_entity_poly.pdbx_strand_id
1 'polypeptide(L)' 'MHRQPEHVMTFLLAELGISGSLDGQQRLVVKGRFTPKFFEGILRRYVSKIHLCVT' A
#
# COMPACT_ATOMS: atom_id res chain seq x y z
N MET A 1 -4.91 -6.32 -14.86
CA MET A 1 -4.72 -5.29 -13.81
C MET A 1 -3.66 -4.29 -14.29
N HIS A 2 -4.00 -3.33 -15.16
CA HIS A 2 -3.09 -2.27 -15.63
C HIS A 2 -3.11 -1.06 -14.67
N ARG A 3 -2.87 -1.28 -13.37
CA ARG A 3 -2.74 -0.18 -12.41
C ARG A 3 -1.26 0.00 -12.10
N GLN A 4 -0.78 1.23 -12.23
CA GLN A 4 0.61 1.56 -11.94
C GLN A 4 0.91 1.22 -10.47
N PRO A 5 2.00 0.48 -10.17
CA PRO A 5 2.39 0.12 -8.81
C PRO A 5 2.59 1.35 -7.91
N GLU A 6 2.92 2.49 -8.52
CA GLU A 6 3.06 3.79 -7.88
C GLU A 6 1.77 4.27 -7.19
N HIS A 7 0.60 3.92 -7.72
CA HIS A 7 -0.67 4.33 -7.13
C HIS A 7 -0.99 3.52 -5.87
N VAL A 8 -0.64 2.23 -5.89
CA VAL A 8 -0.76 1.34 -4.71
C VAL A 8 0.15 1.85 -3.60
N MET A 9 1.40 2.15 -3.95
CA MET A 9 2.38 2.70 -3.04
C MET A 9 1.92 4.02 -2.45
N THR A 10 1.54 5.00 -3.28
CA THR A 10 1.12 6.34 -2.83
C THR A 10 -0.06 6.25 -1.86
N PHE A 11 -1.04 5.39 -2.15
CA PHE A 11 -2.17 5.17 -1.26
C PHE A 11 -1.74 4.56 0.09
N LEU A 12 -0.90 3.51 0.05
CA LEU A 12 -0.43 2.85 1.27
C LEU A 12 0.37 3.83 2.14
N LEU A 13 1.25 4.62 1.53
CA LEU A 13 2.07 5.63 2.20
C LEU A 13 1.22 6.75 2.82
N ALA A 14 0.18 7.20 2.11
CA ALA A 14 -0.74 8.22 2.61
C ALA A 14 -1.55 7.73 3.82
N GLU A 15 -2.09 6.50 3.80
CA GLU A 15 -2.85 5.94 4.92
C GLU A 15 -1.97 5.61 6.13
N LEU A 16 -0.75 5.14 5.88
CA LEU A 16 0.20 4.80 6.94
C LEU A 16 0.89 6.06 7.51
N GLY A 17 0.82 7.21 6.81
CA GLY A 17 1.58 8.40 7.17
C GLY A 17 3.09 8.19 7.14
N ILE A 18 3.56 7.22 6.34
CA ILE A 18 4.98 6.84 6.26
C ILE A 18 5.55 7.16 4.89
N SER A 19 6.87 7.34 4.85
CA SER A 19 7.61 7.47 3.62
C SER A 19 8.26 6.13 3.25
N GLY A 20 8.17 5.75 1.98
CA GLY A 20 8.73 4.52 1.44
C GLY A 20 9.05 4.70 -0.04
N SER A 21 9.63 3.68 -0.65
CA SER A 21 9.99 3.70 -2.07
C SER A 21 9.80 2.32 -2.69
N LEU A 22 9.54 2.27 -3.99
CA LEU A 22 9.55 1.04 -4.76
C LEU A 22 10.99 0.75 -5.20
N ASP A 23 11.50 -0.42 -4.84
CA ASP A 23 12.74 -0.93 -5.41
C ASP A 23 12.56 -1.24 -6.92
N GLY A 24 13.66 -1.41 -7.66
CA GLY A 24 13.66 -1.76 -9.09
C GLY A 24 12.88 -3.04 -9.42
N GLN A 25 12.62 -3.90 -8.44
CA GLN A 25 11.72 -5.06 -8.57
C GLN A 25 10.27 -4.82 -8.14
N GLN A 26 9.82 -3.56 -8.08
CA GLN A 26 8.47 -3.16 -7.65
C GLN A 26 8.12 -3.63 -6.24
N ARG A 27 9.12 -3.77 -5.36
CA ARG A 27 8.94 -4.13 -3.95
C ARG A 27 8.86 -2.87 -3.12
N LEU A 28 7.82 -2.73 -2.30
CA LEU A 28 7.67 -1.59 -1.41
C LEU A 28 8.67 -1.72 -0.24
N VAL A 29 9.61 -0.79 -0.17
CA VAL A 29 10.56 -0.65 0.94
C VAL A 29 10.10 0.50 1.82
N VAL A 30 9.79 0.18 3.08
CA VAL A 30 9.32 1.16 4.08
C VAL A 30 10.22 1.09 5.31
N LYS A 31 10.65 2.25 5.80
CA LYS A 31 11.47 2.36 7.01
C LYS A 31 10.56 2.62 8.20
N GLY A 32 10.52 1.68 9.15
CA GLY A 32 9.76 1.81 10.39
C GLY A 32 9.62 0.49 11.13
N ARG A 33 9.10 0.56 12.37
CA ARG A 33 8.68 -0.62 13.13
C ARG A 33 7.18 -0.76 12.99
N PHE A 34 6.75 -1.79 12.25
CA PHE A 34 5.34 -2.09 12.08
C PHE A 34 5.03 -3.44 12.71
N THR A 35 3.97 -3.49 13.51
CA THR A 35 3.39 -4.78 13.89
C THR A 35 2.67 -5.39 12.68
N PRO A 36 2.86 -6.68 12.38
CA PRO A 36 2.27 -7.33 11.21
C PRO A 36 0.73 -7.20 11.17
N LYS A 37 0.06 -7.24 12.33
CA LYS A 37 -1.40 -7.04 12.44
C LYS A 37 -1.89 -5.70 11.91
N PHE A 38 -1.12 -4.63 12.15
CA PHE A 38 -1.49 -3.28 11.70
C PHE A 38 -1.35 -3.18 10.18
N PHE A 39 -0.27 -3.75 9.63
CA PHE A 39 -0.02 -3.78 8.20
C PHE A 39 -1.09 -4.58 7.45
N GLU A 40 -1.51 -5.72 8.00
CA GLU A 40 -2.56 -6.55 7.41
C GLU A 40 -3.92 -5.84 7.39
N GLY A 41 -4.26 -5.08 8.43
CA GLY A 41 -5.49 -4.28 8.48
C GLY A 41 -5.58 -3.24 7.37
N ILE A 42 -4.46 -2.60 7.04
CA ILE A 42 -4.39 -1.58 5.99
C ILE A 42 -4.45 -2.20 4.60
N LEU A 43 -3.76 -3.33 4.39
CA LEU A 43 -3.88 -4.12 3.16
C LEU A 43 -5.33 -4.57 2.91
N ARG A 44 -6.04 -5.05 3.96
CA ARG A 44 -7.47 -5.42 3.83
C ARG A 44 -8.33 -4.22 3.44
N ARG A 45 -8.08 -3.04 4.02
CA ARG A 45 -8.79 -1.80 3.66
C ARG A 45 -8.52 -1.36 2.23
N TYR A 46 -7.27 -1.46 1.79
CA TYR A 46 -6.88 -1.17 0.42
C TYR A 46 -7.60 -2.08 -0.58
N VAL A 47 -7.60 -3.39 -0.34
CA VAL A 47 -8.29 -4.38 -1.18
C VAL A 47 -9.80 -4.12 -1.18
N SER A 48 -10.40 -3.85 -0.02
CA SER A 48 -11.82 -3.51 0.05
C SER A 48 -12.16 -2.23 -0.73
N LYS A 49 -11.29 -1.21 -0.67
CA LYS A 49 -11.51 0.07 -1.34
C LYS A 49 -11.30 -0.03 -2.85
N ILE A 50 -10.38 -0.89 -3.32
CA ILE A 50 -10.25 -1.14 -4.75
C ILE A 50 -11.46 -1.88 -5.31
N HIS A 51 -12.05 -2.80 -4.55
CA HIS A 51 -13.30 -3.45 -4.96
C HIS A 51 -14.51 -2.49 -4.98
N LEU A 52 -14.53 -1.48 -4.13
CA LEU A 52 -15.58 -0.46 -4.11
C LEU A 52 -15.43 0.58 -5.24
N CYS A 53 -14.20 0.90 -5.67
CA CYS A 53 -13.90 1.91 -6.68
C CYS A 53 -14.04 1.41 -8.14
N VAL A 54 -14.44 0.15 -8.33
CA VAL A 54 -14.65 -0.48 -9.66
C VAL A 54 -16.15 -0.55 -10.03
N THR A 55 -17.03 -0.02 -9.18
CA THR A 55 -18.45 0.22 -9.47
C THR A 55 -18.68 1.69 -9.75
#